data_AF-A0A349KZ18-F1
#
_entry.id   AF-A0A349KZ18-F1
#
_cell.length_a   1.000
_cell.length_b   1.000
_cell.length_c   1.000
_cell.angle_alpha   90.00
_cell.angle_beta   90.00
_cell.angle_gamma   90.00
#
_symmetry.space_group_name_H-M   'P 1'
#
loop_
_entity.id
_entity.type
_entity.pdbx_description
1 polymer ?
#
loop_
_entity_poly.entity_id
_entity_poly.type
_entity_poly.pdbx_seq_one_letter_code
_entity_poly.pdbx_strand_id
1 'polypeptide(L)'
;MQAHPQHLRVFPSCSIARVEPGPAADGARVAAIAAGAALTPADGQCCARTAYEVMLGPLRLAGARFAAAIAAPARTRLPPRASALISLVIEVDAGNVNAGAAARGMRSLRLFIDGEAAFCATLRDALLMRVACAYVESAADGRWSLLDAIPLRALGFAERDALIPPRQGESVAERLLAEYLAFAEKFHFIELDIGPLLAYLPPGGRRLTLHLALADVAADSPIAARLASLSAAHFLAGCTPVVGLFAPKDAPFGAPPAFDYTVAADAGRGHHRLRLFGRISPTRHFSAAADGRGRPPAPPRRALNRDGLPAFLLWLLGADPAPQWRRQVAAIVDLERGPAISWLGGRRGGGMCHGMEVRVTVDESVFADGGMHLFAQLVDHFLAQYAEPDSFIQLLVLSEQTGLQLLRCAPREGERQAPRHLALQPR
;
A
#
# COMPACT_ATOMS: atom_id res chain seq x y z
N MET A 1 -0.35 -26.69 36.71
CA MET A 1 -0.84 -25.58 35.88
C MET A 1 -0.02 -25.57 34.60
N GLN A 2 -0.43 -26.35 33.60
CA GLN A 2 0.28 -26.46 32.31
C GLN A 2 -0.08 -25.24 31.47
N ALA A 3 0.89 -24.36 31.19
CA ALA A 3 0.72 -23.26 30.25
C ALA A 3 0.59 -23.85 28.84
N HIS A 4 -0.57 -23.67 28.20
CA HIS A 4 -0.77 -24.10 26.82
C HIS A 4 0.06 -23.20 25.86
N PRO A 5 1.04 -23.75 25.12
CA PRO A 5 1.96 -22.98 24.27
C PRO A 5 1.34 -22.44 22.96
N GLN A 6 0.02 -22.45 22.82
CA GLN A 6 -0.70 -22.29 21.55
C GLN A 6 -1.03 -20.84 21.15
N HIS A 7 -0.47 -19.83 21.84
CA HIS A 7 -0.88 -18.43 21.65
C HIS A 7 0.21 -17.47 21.14
N LEU A 8 1.44 -17.94 20.91
CA LEU A 8 2.49 -17.13 20.31
C LEU A 8 2.47 -17.28 18.78
N ARG A 9 2.08 -16.22 18.06
CA ARG A 9 2.29 -16.19 16.60
C ARG A 9 3.69 -15.62 16.35
N VAL A 10 4.56 -16.45 15.78
CA VAL A 10 5.86 -16.00 15.28
C VAL A 10 5.64 -15.32 13.94
N PHE A 11 6.06 -14.07 13.83
CA PHE A 11 6.17 -13.35 12.59
C PHE A 11 7.57 -13.59 12.01
N PRO A 12 7.68 -14.21 10.82
CA PRO A 12 8.97 -14.59 10.27
C PRO A 12 9.78 -13.35 9.88
N SER A 13 11.09 -13.53 9.73
CA SER A 13 11.95 -12.53 9.11
C SER A 13 11.46 -12.21 7.69
N CYS A 14 11.44 -10.92 7.39
CA CYS A 14 11.00 -10.37 6.11
C CYS A 14 12.05 -9.42 5.54
N SER A 15 12.04 -9.23 4.23
CA SER A 15 12.80 -8.16 3.58
C SER A 15 12.13 -7.76 2.27
N ILE A 16 12.70 -6.79 1.57
CA ILE A 16 12.33 -6.45 0.20
C ILE A 16 13.39 -7.05 -0.74
N ALA A 17 12.92 -7.84 -1.71
CA ALA A 17 13.75 -8.36 -2.79
C ALA A 17 13.41 -7.66 -4.09
N ARG A 18 14.42 -7.42 -4.92
CA ARG A 18 14.30 -6.85 -6.26
C ARG A 18 14.80 -7.85 -7.30
N VAL A 19 14.04 -8.02 -8.37
CA VAL A 19 14.46 -8.81 -9.52
C VAL A 19 15.57 -8.07 -10.26
N GLU A 20 16.71 -8.72 -10.46
CA GLU A 20 17.77 -8.19 -11.29
C GLU A 20 17.43 -8.34 -12.78
N PRO A 21 17.67 -7.32 -13.61
CA PRO A 21 17.54 -7.44 -15.05
C PRO A 21 18.57 -8.45 -15.57
N GLY A 22 18.10 -9.59 -16.08
CA GLY A 22 18.96 -10.64 -16.62
C GLY A 22 19.53 -10.30 -18.00
N PRO A 23 20.70 -10.85 -18.38
CA PRO A 23 21.35 -10.62 -19.68
C PRO A 23 20.56 -11.16 -20.90
N ALA A 24 19.51 -11.93 -20.65
CA ALA A 24 18.62 -12.52 -21.66
C ALA A 24 17.13 -12.29 -21.34
N ALA A 25 16.79 -11.22 -20.60
CA ALA A 25 15.42 -10.77 -20.54
C ALA A 25 15.07 -10.18 -21.92
N ASP A 26 14.61 -11.04 -22.82
CA ASP A 26 14.07 -10.68 -24.11
C ASP A 26 12.87 -9.75 -23.83
N GLY A 27 13.13 -8.44 -23.74
CA GLY A 27 12.21 -7.39 -23.25
C GLY A 27 10.93 -7.23 -24.08
N ALA A 28 10.69 -8.14 -25.02
CA ALA A 28 9.47 -8.30 -25.78
C ALA A 28 8.31 -8.94 -25.00
N ARG A 29 8.53 -9.63 -23.89
CA ARG A 29 7.44 -10.35 -23.19
C ARG A 29 7.25 -9.86 -21.77
N VAL A 30 6.00 -9.55 -21.46
CA VAL A 30 5.54 -9.36 -20.09
C VAL A 30 5.57 -10.73 -19.41
N ALA A 31 6.32 -10.83 -18.32
CA ALA A 31 6.41 -12.02 -17.48
C ALA A 31 5.93 -11.70 -16.06
N ALA A 32 5.56 -12.73 -15.31
CA ALA A 32 5.16 -12.59 -13.93
C ALA A 32 5.90 -13.61 -13.05
N ILE A 33 6.29 -13.17 -11.87
CA ILE A 33 6.66 -14.04 -10.75
C ILE A 33 5.46 -14.04 -9.81
N ALA A 34 4.84 -15.21 -9.61
CA ALA A 34 3.68 -15.34 -8.74
C ALA A 34 3.98 -14.92 -7.29
N ALA A 35 2.95 -14.45 -6.59
CA ALA A 35 2.97 -14.42 -5.14
C ALA A 35 3.08 -15.85 -4.58
N GLY A 36 3.84 -16.03 -3.51
CA GLY A 36 4.11 -17.33 -2.89
C GLY A 36 5.17 -18.18 -3.58
N ALA A 37 5.81 -17.65 -4.64
CA ALA A 37 6.87 -18.33 -5.37
C ALA A 37 8.08 -18.60 -4.45
N ALA A 38 8.58 -19.83 -4.48
CA ALA A 38 9.71 -20.25 -3.67
C ALA A 38 11.02 -19.66 -4.19
N LEU A 39 11.79 -19.07 -3.28
CA LEU A 39 13.10 -18.52 -3.55
C LEU A 39 14.15 -19.54 -3.13
N THR A 40 15.08 -19.84 -4.03
CA THR A 40 16.18 -20.77 -3.78
C THR A 40 17.50 -19.99 -3.77
N PRO A 41 18.21 -19.91 -2.64
CA PRO A 41 19.51 -19.24 -2.59
C PRO A 41 20.58 -20.07 -3.32
N ALA A 42 21.70 -19.43 -3.66
CA ALA A 42 22.77 -20.07 -4.45
C ALA A 42 23.48 -21.23 -3.74
N ASP A 43 23.47 -21.25 -2.41
CA ASP A 43 24.12 -22.23 -1.52
C ASP A 43 23.20 -23.39 -1.07
N GLY A 44 21.92 -23.38 -1.45
CA GLY A 44 20.93 -24.35 -1.01
C GLY A 44 20.21 -23.99 0.29
N GLN A 45 19.32 -24.89 0.74
CA GLN A 45 18.20 -24.68 1.69
C GLN A 45 18.13 -23.37 2.51
N CYS A 46 17.48 -22.38 1.90
CA CYS A 46 16.55 -21.45 2.56
C CYS A 46 15.29 -21.40 1.67
N CYS A 47 14.09 -21.46 2.26
CA CYS A 47 12.82 -21.48 1.51
C CYS A 47 12.01 -20.20 1.75
N ALA A 48 12.60 -19.06 1.41
CA ALA A 48 11.87 -17.80 1.42
C ALA A 48 10.81 -17.80 0.30
N ARG A 49 9.77 -16.98 0.45
CA ARG A 49 8.70 -16.84 -0.54
C ARG A 49 8.44 -15.39 -0.87
N THR A 50 8.11 -15.12 -2.13
CA THR A 50 7.53 -13.83 -2.53
C THR A 50 6.17 -13.66 -1.85
N ALA A 51 5.85 -12.44 -1.39
CA ALA A 51 4.52 -12.12 -0.89
C ALA A 51 3.65 -11.50 -1.98
N TYR A 52 4.23 -10.69 -2.86
CA TYR A 52 3.52 -10.02 -3.94
C TYR A 52 3.92 -10.63 -5.27
N GLU A 53 2.99 -10.58 -6.23
CA GLU A 53 3.31 -10.85 -7.62
C GLU A 53 4.21 -9.73 -8.17
N VAL A 54 5.22 -10.12 -8.96
CA VAL A 54 6.11 -9.18 -9.64
C VAL A 54 5.86 -9.26 -11.13
N MET A 55 5.33 -8.17 -11.70
CA MET A 55 5.21 -8.01 -13.14
C MET A 55 6.52 -7.48 -13.70
N LEU A 56 7.07 -8.21 -14.66
CA LEU A 56 8.27 -7.86 -15.42
C LEU A 56 7.84 -7.46 -16.82
N GLY A 57 8.25 -6.27 -17.27
CA GLY A 57 7.88 -5.78 -18.57
C GLY A 57 8.76 -4.60 -19.00
N PRO A 58 8.53 -4.07 -20.21
CA PRO A 58 9.41 -3.06 -20.81
C PRO A 58 9.24 -1.66 -20.22
N LEU A 59 8.37 -1.47 -19.22
CA LEU A 59 8.13 -0.17 -18.63
C LEU A 59 9.07 0.08 -17.46
N ARG A 60 9.73 1.24 -17.48
CA ARG A 60 10.50 1.74 -16.34
C ARG A 60 10.16 3.18 -16.01
N LEU A 61 10.33 3.53 -14.75
CA LEU A 61 10.34 4.92 -14.33
C LEU A 61 11.73 5.50 -14.60
N ALA A 62 11.83 6.38 -15.59
CA ALA A 62 13.09 7.01 -16.00
C ALA A 62 13.39 8.29 -15.21
N GLY A 63 12.37 8.91 -14.64
CA GLY A 63 12.48 10.18 -13.93
C GLY A 63 11.39 10.32 -12.88
N ALA A 64 11.73 10.97 -11.77
CA ALA A 64 10.75 11.54 -10.86
C ALA A 64 11.27 12.89 -10.42
N ARG A 65 10.39 13.88 -10.24
CA ARG A 65 10.75 15.19 -9.69
C ARG A 65 9.60 15.78 -8.91
N PHE A 66 9.94 16.50 -7.85
CA PHE A 66 9.01 17.39 -7.16
C PHE A 66 9.28 18.83 -7.60
N ALA A 67 8.21 19.60 -7.78
CA ALA A 67 8.28 21.04 -8.00
C ALA A 67 7.33 21.75 -7.05
N ALA A 68 7.87 22.65 -6.24
CA ALA A 68 7.14 23.48 -5.29
C ALA A 68 6.28 24.60 -5.95
N ALA A 69 6.28 24.66 -7.28
CA ALA A 69 5.43 25.53 -8.08
C ALA A 69 5.06 24.81 -9.39
N ILE A 70 3.82 24.99 -9.84
CA ILE A 70 3.31 24.34 -11.05
C ILE A 70 3.57 25.24 -12.26
N ALA A 71 4.53 24.85 -13.10
CA ALA A 71 4.76 25.46 -14.41
C ALA A 71 3.97 24.71 -15.50
N ALA A 72 2.64 24.83 -15.49
CA ALA A 72 1.78 24.17 -16.48
C ALA A 72 1.78 24.91 -17.83
N PRO A 73 1.64 24.20 -18.97
CA PRO A 73 1.49 24.83 -20.28
C PRO A 73 0.28 25.77 -20.35
N ALA A 74 0.34 26.75 -21.27
CA ALA A 74 -0.75 27.69 -21.49
C ALA A 74 -2.08 26.95 -21.73
N ARG A 75 -3.18 27.48 -21.15
CA ARG A 75 -4.55 26.91 -21.19
C ARG A 75 -4.78 25.64 -20.37
N THR A 76 -3.78 25.13 -19.65
CA THR A 76 -4.00 24.06 -18.67
C THR A 76 -4.81 24.61 -17.50
N ARG A 77 -5.99 24.04 -17.24
CA ARG A 77 -6.81 24.40 -16.07
C ARG A 77 -6.37 23.57 -14.88
N LEU A 78 -5.76 24.22 -13.90
CA LEU A 78 -5.40 23.61 -12.63
C LEU A 78 -6.55 23.74 -11.62
N PRO A 79 -6.74 22.77 -10.72
CA PRO A 79 -7.66 22.90 -9.60
C PRO A 79 -7.27 24.09 -8.70
N PRO A 80 -8.23 24.79 -8.05
CA PRO A 80 -7.93 25.99 -7.26
C PRO A 80 -6.92 25.79 -6.11
N ARG A 81 -6.88 24.58 -5.53
CA ARG A 81 -5.98 24.25 -4.40
C ARG A 81 -4.62 23.68 -4.85
N ALA A 82 -4.41 23.46 -6.15
CA ALA A 82 -3.18 22.87 -6.67
C ALA A 82 -2.01 23.85 -6.55
N SER A 83 -0.98 23.48 -5.80
CA SER A 83 0.15 24.37 -5.46
C SER A 83 1.52 23.77 -5.77
N ALA A 84 1.63 22.44 -5.84
CA ALA A 84 2.88 21.74 -6.16
C ALA A 84 2.65 20.59 -7.14
N LEU A 85 3.73 20.03 -7.68
CA LEU A 85 3.69 18.99 -8.70
C LEU A 85 4.68 17.86 -8.43
N ILE A 86 4.23 16.62 -8.53
CA ILE A 86 5.12 15.47 -8.72
C ILE A 86 5.02 15.03 -10.18
N SER A 87 6.15 14.96 -10.89
CA SER A 87 6.19 14.45 -12.26
C SER A 87 6.95 13.13 -12.33
N LEU A 88 6.35 12.13 -12.95
CA LEU A 88 6.87 10.78 -13.13
C LEU A 88 7.08 10.54 -14.63
N VAL A 89 8.32 10.36 -15.05
CA VAL A 89 8.67 10.07 -16.45
C VAL A 89 8.69 8.56 -16.63
N ILE A 90 7.83 8.06 -17.51
CA ILE A 90 7.68 6.64 -17.81
C ILE A 90 8.24 6.41 -19.20
N GLU A 91 9.16 5.45 -19.31
CA GLU A 91 9.76 5.07 -20.58
C GLU A 91 9.51 3.60 -20.90
N VAL A 92 9.24 3.34 -22.17
CA VAL A 92 9.23 2.00 -22.77
C VAL A 92 10.66 1.69 -23.20
N ASP A 93 11.24 0.64 -22.65
CA ASP A 93 12.58 0.19 -22.97
C ASP A 93 12.70 -0.13 -24.47
N ALA A 94 13.67 0.49 -25.11
CA ALA A 94 13.90 0.46 -26.54
C ALA A 94 14.66 -0.78 -27.02
N GLY A 95 15.11 -1.66 -26.11
CA GLY A 95 15.88 -2.86 -26.45
C GLY A 95 15.16 -3.86 -27.37
N ASN A 96 13.85 -3.69 -27.61
CA ASN A 96 13.07 -4.57 -28.46
C ASN A 96 12.04 -3.81 -29.32
N VAL A 97 11.95 -4.14 -30.61
CA VAL A 97 10.99 -3.54 -31.56
C VAL A 97 9.53 -3.75 -31.11
N ASN A 98 9.26 -4.84 -30.38
CA ASN A 98 7.93 -5.19 -29.87
C ASN A 98 7.61 -4.59 -28.49
N ALA A 99 8.53 -3.84 -27.87
CA ALA A 99 8.35 -3.32 -26.51
C ALA A 99 7.11 -2.41 -26.37
N GLY A 100 6.78 -1.64 -27.41
CA GLY A 100 5.58 -0.80 -27.41
C GLY A 100 4.27 -1.60 -27.43
N ALA A 101 4.23 -2.76 -28.08
CA ALA A 101 3.08 -3.66 -28.05
C ALA A 101 2.98 -4.40 -26.71
N ALA A 102 4.11 -4.87 -26.18
CA ALA A 102 4.19 -5.51 -24.88
C ALA A 102 3.79 -4.57 -23.73
N ALA A 103 4.23 -3.29 -23.78
CA ALA A 103 3.82 -2.26 -22.85
C ALA A 103 2.28 -2.09 -22.81
N ARG A 104 1.61 -2.10 -23.97
CA ARG A 104 0.15 -2.02 -24.06
C ARG A 104 -0.58 -3.24 -23.49
N GLY A 105 0.11 -4.36 -23.32
CA GLY A 105 -0.40 -5.52 -22.59
C GLY A 105 -0.35 -5.36 -21.06
N MET A 106 0.44 -4.42 -20.56
CA MET A 106 0.52 -4.12 -19.13
C MET A 106 -0.65 -3.23 -18.70
N ARG A 107 -1.30 -3.60 -17.61
CA ARG A 107 -2.34 -2.77 -16.98
C ARG A 107 -1.79 -1.91 -15.85
N SER A 108 -0.74 -2.37 -15.19
CA SER A 108 -0.21 -1.68 -14.03
C SER A 108 1.31 -1.79 -13.90
N LEU A 109 1.88 -0.80 -13.22
CA LEU A 109 3.28 -0.75 -12.82
C LEU A 109 3.34 -0.60 -11.30
N ARG A 110 3.86 -1.63 -10.62
CA ARG A 110 4.07 -1.61 -9.17
C ARG A 110 5.44 -0.99 -8.87
N LEU A 111 5.46 -0.02 -7.97
CA LEU A 111 6.65 0.70 -7.54
C LEU A 111 6.77 0.60 -6.01
N PHE A 112 7.94 0.19 -5.54
CA PHE A 112 8.31 0.29 -4.14
C PHE A 112 8.92 1.66 -3.87
N ILE A 113 8.39 2.37 -2.87
CA ILE A 113 8.96 3.62 -2.39
C ILE A 113 10.14 3.32 -1.47
N ASP A 114 11.33 3.70 -1.91
CA ASP A 114 12.59 3.50 -1.21
C ASP A 114 13.18 4.83 -0.71
N GLY A 115 13.83 4.79 0.45
CA GLY A 115 14.45 5.94 1.09
C GLY A 115 14.31 5.94 2.60
N GLU A 116 14.64 7.07 3.23
CA GLU A 116 14.46 7.24 4.68
C GLU A 116 12.99 7.18 5.09
N ALA A 117 12.71 6.70 6.31
CA ALA A 117 11.34 6.44 6.76
C ALA A 117 10.42 7.69 6.69
N ALA A 118 10.91 8.86 7.14
CA ALA A 118 10.15 10.12 7.08
C ALA A 118 9.92 10.59 5.64
N PHE A 119 10.91 10.40 4.76
CA PHE A 119 10.77 10.70 3.33
C PHE A 119 9.70 9.80 2.69
N CYS A 120 9.79 8.48 2.90
CA CYS A 120 8.82 7.52 2.36
C CYS A 120 7.40 7.82 2.86
N ALA A 121 7.25 8.13 4.14
CA ALA A 121 5.97 8.49 4.73
C ALA A 121 5.38 9.77 4.12
N THR A 122 6.20 10.81 3.95
CA THR A 122 5.80 12.09 3.35
C THR A 122 5.46 11.93 1.86
N LEU A 123 6.26 11.18 1.10
CA LEU A 123 6.00 10.90 -0.31
C LEU A 123 4.71 10.10 -0.50
N ARG A 124 4.48 9.07 0.33
CA ARG A 124 3.25 8.28 0.29
C ARG A 124 2.03 9.13 0.60
N ASP A 125 2.08 9.97 1.63
CA ASP A 125 0.98 10.88 1.96
C ASP A 125 0.74 11.92 0.84
N ALA A 126 1.80 12.45 0.23
CA ALA A 126 1.67 13.36 -0.91
C ALA A 126 0.96 12.67 -2.09
N LEU A 127 1.36 11.45 -2.44
CA LEU A 127 0.80 10.70 -3.57
C LEU A 127 -0.63 10.20 -3.34
N LEU A 128 -0.97 9.82 -2.11
CA LEU A 128 -2.22 9.11 -1.81
C LEU A 128 -3.27 9.94 -1.07
N MET A 129 -2.91 11.14 -0.58
CA MET A 129 -3.85 12.06 0.06
C MET A 129 -3.95 13.41 -0.64
N ARG A 130 -2.84 13.91 -1.21
CA ARG A 130 -2.75 15.31 -1.68
C ARG A 130 -2.90 15.47 -3.18
N VAL A 131 -2.86 14.40 -3.97
CA VAL A 131 -3.08 14.50 -5.41
C VAL A 131 -4.54 14.92 -5.67
N ALA A 132 -4.72 16.11 -6.23
CA ALA A 132 -6.04 16.65 -6.59
C ALA A 132 -6.47 16.23 -8.00
N CYS A 133 -5.51 16.09 -8.91
CA CYS A 133 -5.74 15.57 -10.26
C CYS A 133 -4.43 15.09 -10.88
N ALA A 134 -4.55 14.37 -12.00
CA ALA A 134 -3.43 13.84 -12.75
C ALA A 134 -3.53 14.26 -14.22
N TYR A 135 -2.41 14.66 -14.81
CA TYR A 135 -2.28 14.93 -16.24
C TYR A 135 -1.26 13.98 -16.85
N VAL A 136 -1.45 13.66 -18.11
CA VAL A 136 -0.43 13.01 -18.94
C VAL A 136 0.07 13.99 -19.99
N GLU A 137 1.38 14.07 -20.11
CA GLU A 137 2.10 14.83 -21.12
C GLU A 137 2.69 13.85 -22.14
N SER A 138 2.31 14.04 -23.40
CA SER A 138 2.94 13.36 -24.52
C SER A 138 4.20 14.12 -24.94
N ALA A 139 5.31 13.40 -25.12
CA ALA A 139 6.56 13.99 -25.58
C ALA A 139 6.48 14.58 -27.01
N ALA A 140 5.42 14.25 -27.77
CA ALA A 140 5.26 14.71 -29.15
C ALA A 140 4.81 16.18 -29.25
N ASP A 141 3.98 16.65 -28.31
CA ASP A 141 3.36 17.99 -28.36
C ASP A 141 3.50 18.79 -27.05
N GLY A 142 4.02 18.18 -25.98
CA GLY A 142 4.18 18.82 -24.67
C GLY A 142 2.85 19.22 -24.03
N ARG A 143 1.71 18.72 -24.55
CA ARG A 143 0.39 19.08 -24.07
C ARG A 143 0.01 18.23 -22.87
N TRP A 144 -0.51 18.88 -21.84
CA TRP A 144 -1.07 18.20 -20.67
C TRP A 144 -2.54 17.85 -20.93
N SER A 145 -2.85 16.57 -20.84
CA SER A 145 -4.20 16.04 -20.94
C SER A 145 -4.65 15.54 -19.58
N LEU A 146 -5.80 16.02 -19.09
CA LEU A 146 -6.37 15.62 -17.81
C LEU A 146 -6.82 14.16 -17.87
N LEU A 147 -6.47 13.36 -16.87
CA LEU A 147 -6.96 12.00 -16.69
C LEU A 147 -8.29 12.01 -15.92
N ASP A 148 -9.19 11.09 -16.26
CA ASP A 148 -10.52 10.97 -15.63
C ASP A 148 -10.44 10.58 -14.15
N ALA A 149 -9.35 9.94 -13.74
CA ALA A 149 -9.09 9.52 -12.37
C ALA A 149 -7.60 9.61 -12.05
N ILE A 150 -7.29 9.67 -10.75
CA ILE A 150 -5.92 9.56 -10.26
C ILE A 150 -5.47 8.10 -10.44
N PRO A 151 -4.43 7.83 -11.25
CA PRO A 151 -4.06 6.46 -11.62
C PRO A 151 -3.21 5.77 -10.55
N LEU A 152 -3.36 6.12 -9.27
CA LEU A 152 -2.54 5.59 -8.17
C LEU A 152 -3.38 4.85 -7.15
N ARG A 153 -2.87 3.72 -6.68
CA ARG A 153 -3.43 3.01 -5.52
C ARG A 153 -2.35 2.53 -4.57
N ALA A 154 -2.67 2.53 -3.28
CA ALA A 154 -1.85 1.88 -2.27
C ALA A 154 -1.95 0.35 -2.39
N LEU A 155 -0.85 -0.35 -2.11
CA LEU A 155 -0.82 -1.81 -1.99
C LEU A 155 -0.50 -2.25 -0.55
N GLY A 156 -0.74 -3.52 -0.24
CA GLY A 156 -0.41 -4.14 1.05
C GLY A 156 -1.58 -4.36 1.99
N PHE A 157 -2.75 -3.84 1.65
CA PHE A 157 -3.96 -3.93 2.46
C PHE A 157 -4.87 -5.10 2.06
N ALA A 158 -4.73 -5.64 0.86
CA ALA A 158 -5.57 -6.73 0.39
C ALA A 158 -5.22 -8.05 1.10
N GLU A 159 -6.14 -9.00 1.08
CA GLU A 159 -5.90 -10.36 1.61
C GLU A 159 -4.79 -11.08 0.84
N ARG A 160 -4.77 -10.95 -0.50
CA ARG A 160 -3.69 -11.49 -1.35
C ARG A 160 -2.31 -10.90 -1.07
N ASP A 161 -2.25 -9.77 -0.39
CA ASP A 161 -1.01 -9.10 -0.02
C ASP A 161 -0.51 -9.60 1.36
N ALA A 162 -1.17 -10.57 2.00
CA ALA A 162 -0.78 -11.05 3.33
C ALA A 162 0.65 -11.64 3.34
N LEU A 163 1.47 -11.23 4.31
CA LEU A 163 2.83 -11.76 4.48
C LEU A 163 2.82 -13.17 5.09
N ILE A 164 1.81 -13.45 5.92
CA ILE A 164 1.58 -14.76 6.51
C ILE A 164 0.12 -15.11 6.25
N PRO A 165 -0.20 -16.35 5.82
CA PRO A 165 -1.58 -16.78 5.63
C PRO A 165 -2.44 -16.45 6.87
N PRO A 166 -3.63 -15.85 6.70
CA PRO A 166 -4.50 -15.52 7.81
C PRO A 166 -4.96 -16.80 8.52
N ARG A 167 -5.12 -16.73 9.84
CA ARG A 167 -5.76 -17.82 10.59
C ARG A 167 -7.27 -17.75 10.40
N GLN A 168 -7.95 -18.89 10.54
CA GLN A 168 -9.41 -18.90 10.55
C GLN A 168 -9.91 -17.99 11.69
N GLY A 169 -10.80 -17.05 11.35
CA GLY A 169 -11.38 -16.10 12.31
C GLY A 169 -10.46 -14.95 12.73
N GLU A 170 -9.26 -14.81 12.14
CA GLU A 170 -8.40 -13.65 12.39
C GLU A 170 -8.97 -12.40 11.72
N SER A 171 -9.06 -11.29 12.47
CA SER A 171 -9.48 -10.01 11.93
C SER A 171 -8.44 -9.47 10.94
N VAL A 172 -8.92 -9.00 9.78
CA VAL A 172 -8.08 -8.32 8.78
C VAL A 172 -7.34 -7.14 9.40
N ALA A 173 -7.99 -6.37 10.27
CA ALA A 173 -7.39 -5.21 10.92
C ALA A 173 -6.22 -5.60 11.84
N GLU A 174 -6.38 -6.68 12.61
CA GLU A 174 -5.34 -7.18 13.50
C GLU A 174 -4.14 -7.74 12.72
N ARG A 175 -4.39 -8.46 11.61
CA ARG A 175 -3.35 -8.89 10.69
C ARG A 175 -2.56 -7.70 10.14
N LEU A 176 -3.25 -6.69 9.60
CA LEU A 176 -2.61 -5.52 9.02
C LEU A 176 -1.80 -4.73 10.05
N LEU A 177 -2.32 -4.61 11.28
CA LEU A 177 -1.58 -3.99 12.36
C LEU A 177 -0.32 -4.80 12.72
N ALA A 178 -0.44 -6.14 12.86
CA ALA A 178 0.71 -6.99 13.13
C ALA A 178 1.78 -6.86 12.03
N GLU A 179 1.39 -6.84 10.77
CA GLU A 179 2.28 -6.62 9.63
C GLU A 179 2.92 -5.23 9.66
N TYR A 180 2.17 -4.17 9.98
CA TYR A 180 2.72 -2.81 10.11
C TYR A 180 3.75 -2.72 11.23
N LEU A 181 3.46 -3.34 12.37
CA LEU A 181 4.36 -3.35 13.52
C LEU A 181 5.61 -4.20 13.28
N ALA A 182 5.50 -5.27 12.50
CA ALA A 182 6.62 -6.16 12.20
C ALA A 182 7.48 -5.71 11.01
N PHE A 183 6.86 -5.22 9.94
CA PHE A 183 7.51 -4.91 8.67
C PHE A 183 6.69 -3.87 7.86
N ALA A 184 6.80 -2.60 8.27
CA ALA A 184 6.04 -1.49 7.70
C ALA A 184 6.34 -1.24 6.21
N GLU A 185 7.53 -1.61 5.74
CA GLU A 185 8.00 -1.49 4.36
C GLU A 185 7.08 -2.22 3.37
N LYS A 186 6.35 -3.23 3.83
CA LYS A 186 5.24 -3.87 3.10
C LYS A 186 4.27 -2.85 2.47
N PHE A 187 4.00 -1.74 3.16
CA PHE A 187 3.02 -0.72 2.79
C PHE A 187 3.62 0.43 1.97
N HIS A 188 4.90 0.33 1.57
CA HIS A 188 5.56 1.33 0.73
C HIS A 188 5.32 1.10 -0.77
N PHE A 189 4.52 0.09 -1.12
CA PHE A 189 4.18 -0.19 -2.51
C PHE A 189 3.00 0.67 -2.95
N ILE A 190 3.19 1.30 -4.11
CA ILE A 190 2.10 1.92 -4.88
C ILE A 190 1.96 1.17 -6.20
N GLU A 191 0.76 1.16 -6.73
CA GLU A 191 0.51 0.71 -8.09
C GLU A 191 0.01 1.88 -8.93
N LEU A 192 0.65 2.06 -10.07
CA LEU A 192 0.26 2.99 -11.11
C LEU A 192 -0.57 2.22 -12.16
N ASP A 193 -1.81 2.64 -12.41
CA ASP A 193 -2.59 2.19 -13.56
C ASP A 193 -2.03 2.84 -14.82
N ILE A 194 -1.41 2.02 -15.66
CA ILE A 194 -0.71 2.46 -16.85
C ILE A 194 -1.63 2.47 -18.08
N GLY A 195 -2.75 1.73 -18.05
CA GLY A 195 -3.65 1.58 -19.19
C GLY A 195 -4.11 2.94 -19.76
N PRO A 196 -4.69 3.84 -18.94
CA PRO A 196 -5.10 5.17 -19.38
C PRO A 196 -3.95 6.03 -19.89
N LEU A 197 -2.74 5.87 -19.37
CA LEU A 197 -1.57 6.67 -19.77
C LEU A 197 -1.06 6.23 -21.15
N LEU A 198 -1.02 4.92 -21.42
CA LEU A 198 -0.53 4.38 -22.69
C LEU A 198 -1.42 4.73 -23.88
N ALA A 199 -2.69 5.10 -23.63
CA ALA A 199 -3.57 5.64 -24.66
C ALA A 199 -3.02 6.95 -25.28
N TYR A 200 -2.18 7.67 -24.53
CA TYR A 200 -1.53 8.93 -24.98
C TYR A 200 -0.14 8.70 -25.58
N LEU A 201 0.37 7.46 -25.59
CA LEU A 201 1.66 7.16 -26.22
C LEU A 201 1.49 7.19 -27.75
N PRO A 202 2.17 8.12 -28.46
CA PRO A 202 2.04 8.20 -29.90
C PRO A 202 2.58 6.93 -30.57
N PRO A 203 2.19 6.62 -31.82
CA PRO A 203 2.79 5.54 -32.59
C PRO A 203 4.32 5.69 -32.64
N GLY A 204 5.06 4.67 -32.20
CA GLY A 204 6.53 4.72 -32.10
C GLY A 204 7.08 5.56 -30.93
N GLY A 205 6.21 6.25 -30.18
CA GLY A 205 6.56 6.95 -28.95
C GLY A 205 7.05 5.98 -27.87
N ARG A 206 7.99 6.45 -27.05
CA ARG A 206 8.60 5.64 -25.99
C ARG A 206 8.57 6.30 -24.62
N ARG A 207 8.01 7.50 -24.50
CA ARG A 207 8.08 8.30 -23.29
C ARG A 207 6.79 9.07 -23.07
N LEU A 208 6.35 9.08 -21.82
CA LEU A 208 5.24 9.86 -21.30
C LEU A 208 5.64 10.46 -19.97
N THR A 209 5.09 11.63 -19.63
CA THR A 209 5.20 12.17 -18.27
C THR A 209 3.83 12.17 -17.61
N LEU A 210 3.72 11.56 -16.43
CA LEU A 210 2.57 11.70 -15.56
C LEU A 210 2.83 12.86 -14.59
N HIS A 211 1.97 13.87 -14.60
CA HIS A 211 2.00 15.01 -13.71
C HIS A 211 0.89 14.88 -12.67
N LEU A 212 1.27 14.81 -11.40
CA LEU A 212 0.36 14.72 -10.26
C LEU A 212 0.34 16.08 -9.56
N ALA A 213 -0.77 16.80 -9.69
CA ALA A 213 -0.95 18.10 -9.06
C ALA A 213 -1.36 17.92 -7.59
N LEU A 214 -0.55 18.45 -6.68
CA LEU A 214 -0.74 18.34 -5.24
C LEU A 214 -1.48 19.57 -4.69
N ALA A 215 -2.48 19.32 -3.85
CA ALA A 215 -3.21 20.35 -3.13
C ALA A 215 -2.54 20.75 -1.82
N ASP A 216 -2.61 22.05 -1.52
CA ASP A 216 -2.26 22.64 -0.22
C ASP A 216 -0.84 22.29 0.26
N VAL A 217 0.13 22.26 -0.66
CA VAL A 217 1.57 22.11 -0.37
C VAL A 217 2.26 23.44 -0.66
N ALA A 218 2.50 24.24 0.39
CA ALA A 218 3.24 25.49 0.26
C ALA A 218 4.72 25.25 -0.07
N ALA A 219 5.35 26.17 -0.80
CA ALA A 219 6.70 26.00 -1.31
C ALA A 219 7.78 25.94 -0.22
N ASP A 220 7.54 26.61 0.90
CA ASP A 220 8.37 26.66 2.11
C ASP A 220 7.95 25.63 3.17
N SER A 221 6.98 24.77 2.87
CA SER A 221 6.50 23.78 3.83
C SER A 221 7.54 22.67 4.09
N PRO A 222 7.50 22.02 5.27
CA PRO A 222 8.32 20.84 5.56
C PRO A 222 8.14 19.71 4.53
N ILE A 223 6.93 19.58 3.97
CA ILE A 223 6.62 18.62 2.90
C ILE A 223 7.44 18.95 1.64
N ALA A 224 7.43 20.21 1.21
CA ALA A 224 8.18 20.64 0.02
C ALA A 224 9.69 20.48 0.22
N ALA A 225 10.21 20.85 1.39
CA ALA A 225 11.63 20.67 1.72
C ALA A 225 12.05 19.20 1.68
N ARG A 226 11.24 18.30 2.25
CA ARG A 226 11.54 16.86 2.28
C ARG A 226 11.45 16.20 0.91
N LEU A 227 10.52 16.64 0.06
CA LEU A 227 10.35 16.11 -1.29
C LEU A 227 11.30 16.73 -2.32
N ALA A 228 12.11 17.74 -1.94
CA ALA A 228 13.02 18.42 -2.85
C ALA A 228 14.05 17.48 -3.52
N SER A 229 14.46 16.41 -2.83
CA SER A 229 15.40 15.41 -3.36
C SER A 229 14.73 14.31 -4.20
N LEU A 230 13.40 14.37 -4.41
CA LEU A 230 12.65 13.33 -5.13
C LEU A 230 13.26 13.07 -6.51
N SER A 231 13.56 11.80 -6.76
CA SER A 231 14.19 11.30 -7.97
C SER A 231 13.69 9.90 -8.30
N ALA A 232 13.97 9.41 -9.52
CA ALA A 232 13.57 8.07 -9.94
C ALA A 232 14.17 6.95 -9.06
N ALA A 233 15.28 7.22 -8.36
CA ALA A 233 15.91 6.24 -7.47
C ALA A 233 15.02 5.85 -6.28
N HIS A 234 14.06 6.71 -5.91
CA HIS A 234 13.12 6.45 -4.82
C HIS A 234 11.95 5.55 -5.23
N PHE A 235 11.87 5.14 -6.49
CA PHE A 235 10.81 4.26 -6.99
C PHE A 235 11.42 3.04 -7.67
N LEU A 236 11.38 1.92 -6.97
CA LEU A 236 11.96 0.68 -7.43
C LEU A 236 10.87 -0.23 -8.01
N ALA A 237 10.94 -0.49 -9.32
CA ALA A 237 10.14 -1.52 -9.98
C ALA A 237 10.76 -2.91 -9.78
N GLY A 238 9.96 -3.96 -9.99
CA GLY A 238 10.43 -5.34 -9.88
C GLY A 238 10.68 -5.81 -8.44
N CYS A 239 10.11 -5.11 -7.45
CA CYS A 239 10.26 -5.43 -6.04
C CYS A 239 9.10 -6.28 -5.50
N THR A 240 9.37 -7.10 -4.50
CA THR A 240 8.37 -7.82 -3.69
C THR A 240 8.86 -7.95 -2.26
N PRO A 241 7.96 -7.90 -1.25
CA PRO A 241 8.28 -8.42 0.06
C PRO A 241 8.59 -9.92 -0.05
N VAL A 242 9.54 -10.37 0.76
CA VAL A 242 9.89 -11.78 0.89
C VAL A 242 9.81 -12.18 2.35
N VAL A 243 9.33 -13.39 2.61
CA VAL A 243 9.04 -13.90 3.96
C VAL A 243 9.75 -15.22 4.19
N GLY A 244 10.15 -15.49 5.43
CA GLY A 244 10.77 -16.75 5.81
C GLY A 244 12.26 -16.84 5.48
N LEU A 245 12.97 -15.71 5.58
CA LEU A 245 14.43 -15.64 5.43
C LEU A 245 15.11 -16.27 6.67
N PHE A 246 15.06 -17.58 6.81
CA PHE A 246 15.75 -18.29 7.88
C PHE A 246 17.17 -18.65 7.47
N ALA A 247 18.12 -18.54 8.38
CA ALA A 247 19.39 -19.24 8.24
C ALA A 247 19.11 -20.77 8.26
N PRO A 248 19.80 -21.58 7.44
CA PRO A 248 19.75 -23.04 7.55
C PRO A 248 19.93 -23.49 9.00
N LYS A 249 19.26 -24.58 9.41
CA LYS A 249 19.40 -25.16 10.77
C LYS A 249 20.86 -25.44 11.16
N ASP A 250 21.73 -25.66 10.17
CA ASP A 250 23.15 -25.98 10.33
C ASP A 250 24.08 -24.84 9.87
N ALA A 251 23.55 -23.64 9.65
CA ALA A 251 24.38 -22.49 9.33
C ALA A 251 25.20 -22.09 10.57
N PRO A 252 26.52 -21.83 10.42
CA PRO A 252 27.33 -21.37 11.55
C PRO A 252 26.67 -20.14 12.18
N PHE A 253 26.63 -20.09 13.51
CA PHE A 253 26.02 -19.00 14.24
C PHE A 253 26.60 -17.66 13.77
N GLY A 254 25.75 -16.80 13.19
CA GLY A 254 26.17 -15.51 12.61
C GLY A 254 26.47 -15.53 11.09
N ALA A 255 26.21 -16.63 10.38
CA ALA A 255 26.28 -16.64 8.92
C ALA A 255 25.31 -15.59 8.34
N PRO A 256 25.79 -14.65 7.50
CA PRO A 256 24.92 -13.67 6.89
C PRO A 256 23.92 -14.39 5.96
N PRO A 257 22.66 -13.96 5.92
CA PRO A 257 21.67 -14.52 5.01
C PRO A 257 22.14 -14.34 3.56
N ALA A 258 21.86 -15.33 2.72
CA ALA A 258 22.09 -15.20 1.28
C ALA A 258 21.38 -13.94 0.78
N PHE A 259 22.11 -13.09 0.06
CA PHE A 259 21.56 -11.86 -0.52
C PHE A 259 21.02 -12.08 -1.93
N ASP A 260 21.38 -13.21 -2.56
CA ASP A 260 21.00 -13.57 -3.92
C ASP A 260 20.19 -14.87 -3.94
N TYR A 261 19.02 -14.79 -4.57
CA TYR A 261 18.07 -15.89 -4.73
C TYR A 261 17.74 -16.09 -6.20
N THR A 262 17.22 -17.26 -6.52
CA THR A 262 16.62 -17.57 -7.82
C THR A 262 15.14 -17.91 -7.64
N VAL A 263 14.32 -17.49 -8.62
CA VAL A 263 12.88 -17.81 -8.66
C VAL A 263 12.44 -18.18 -10.07
N ALA A 264 11.48 -19.09 -10.19
CA ALA A 264 10.87 -19.43 -11.47
C ALA A 264 9.81 -18.38 -11.88
N ALA A 265 9.67 -18.15 -13.19
CA ALA A 265 8.58 -17.35 -13.77
C ALA A 265 7.43 -18.23 -14.26
N ASP A 266 6.20 -17.69 -14.24
CA ASP A 266 4.97 -18.43 -14.61
C ASP A 266 4.88 -18.79 -16.10
N ALA A 267 5.56 -18.04 -16.99
CA ALA A 267 5.34 -18.10 -18.44
C ALA A 267 6.41 -18.86 -19.28
N GLY A 268 7.35 -19.58 -18.65
CA GLY A 268 8.28 -20.46 -19.38
C GLY A 268 9.71 -20.52 -18.84
N ARG A 269 10.34 -21.70 -19.01
CA ARG A 269 11.67 -22.15 -18.54
C ARG A 269 12.72 -21.02 -18.39
N GLY A 270 12.81 -20.45 -17.20
CA GLY A 270 13.82 -19.47 -16.84
C GLY A 270 13.78 -19.18 -15.35
N HIS A 271 14.95 -18.98 -14.76
CA HIS A 271 15.10 -18.51 -13.39
C HIS A 271 15.50 -17.05 -13.41
N HIS A 272 14.82 -16.20 -12.64
CA HIS A 272 15.23 -14.83 -12.39
C HIS A 272 16.07 -14.76 -11.13
N ARG A 273 17.10 -13.90 -11.13
CA ARG A 273 17.86 -13.59 -9.93
C ARG A 273 17.15 -12.49 -9.15
N LEU A 274 16.95 -12.72 -7.87
CA LEU A 274 16.41 -11.73 -6.92
C LEU A 274 17.51 -11.38 -5.93
N ARG A 275 17.69 -10.08 -5.71
CA ARG A 275 18.62 -9.57 -4.73
C ARG A 275 17.87 -8.88 -3.59
N LEU A 276 18.23 -9.19 -2.36
CA LEU A 276 17.71 -8.49 -1.18
C LEU A 276 18.27 -7.07 -1.16
N PHE A 277 17.39 -6.08 -1.06
CA PHE A 277 17.72 -4.66 -1.15
C PHE A 277 17.56 -3.93 0.20
N GLY A 278 16.84 -4.52 1.15
CA GLY A 278 16.55 -3.93 2.46
C GLY A 278 17.23 -4.63 3.63
N ARG A 279 17.05 -4.06 4.82
CA ARG A 279 17.33 -4.77 6.08
C ARG A 279 16.41 -5.99 6.19
N ILE A 280 16.89 -7.04 6.84
CA ILE A 280 16.06 -8.19 7.18
C ILE A 280 15.44 -7.89 8.54
N SER A 281 14.11 -7.91 8.60
CA SER A 281 13.41 -7.70 9.84
C SER A 281 13.70 -8.86 10.81
N PRO A 282 13.84 -8.57 12.11
CA PRO A 282 13.97 -9.64 13.09
C PRO A 282 12.66 -10.42 13.17
N THR A 283 12.77 -11.72 13.39
CA THR A 283 11.63 -12.56 13.76
C THR A 283 10.98 -11.97 15.01
N ARG A 284 9.67 -11.69 14.95
CA ARG A 284 8.93 -11.13 16.09
C ARG A 284 7.99 -12.15 16.69
N HIS A 285 7.91 -12.17 18.00
CA HIS A 285 6.92 -12.98 18.71
C HIS A 285 5.79 -12.06 19.13
N PHE A 286 4.63 -12.21 18.51
CA PHE A 286 3.44 -11.54 19.01
C PHE A 286 2.89 -12.38 20.15
N SER A 287 3.07 -11.88 21.38
CA SER A 287 2.44 -12.45 22.56
C SER A 287 0.96 -12.06 22.58
N ALA A 288 0.06 -13.03 22.72
CA ALA A 288 -1.14 -12.77 23.50
C ALA A 288 -0.66 -12.34 24.90
N ALA A 289 -1.16 -11.22 25.44
CA ALA A 289 -0.60 -10.62 26.65
C ALA A 289 -0.37 -11.67 27.76
N ALA A 290 0.76 -11.55 28.46
CA ALA A 290 1.21 -12.51 29.47
C ALA A 290 0.24 -12.64 30.67
N ASP A 291 -0.70 -11.71 30.83
CA ASP A 291 -1.76 -11.71 31.84
C ASP A 291 -3.10 -12.29 31.36
N GLY A 292 -3.16 -12.82 30.13
CA GLY A 292 -4.39 -13.31 29.51
C GLY A 292 -5.33 -12.20 29.00
N ARG A 293 -4.97 -10.91 29.14
CA ARG A 293 -5.75 -9.79 28.61
C ARG A 293 -5.29 -9.49 27.19
N GLY A 294 -5.91 -10.14 26.21
CA GLY A 294 -5.77 -9.76 24.80
C GLY A 294 -6.18 -8.32 24.53
N ARG A 295 -6.23 -7.93 23.24
CA ARG A 295 -6.87 -6.67 22.84
C ARG A 295 -8.26 -6.59 23.50
N PRO A 296 -8.62 -5.47 24.15
CA PRO A 296 -9.92 -5.37 24.80
C PRO A 296 -11.03 -5.55 23.76
N PRO A 297 -12.25 -5.94 24.15
CA PRO A 297 -13.33 -6.10 23.19
C PRO A 297 -13.59 -4.78 22.47
N ALA A 298 -13.91 -4.85 21.19
CA ALA A 298 -14.29 -3.69 20.42
C ALA A 298 -15.48 -2.98 21.08
N PRO A 299 -15.47 -1.63 21.22
CA PRO A 299 -16.60 -0.92 21.78
C PRO A 299 -17.85 -1.15 20.91
N PRO A 300 -19.06 -1.14 21.47
CA PRO A 300 -20.27 -1.33 20.66
C PRO A 300 -20.42 -0.19 19.65
N ARG A 301 -21.04 -0.44 18.49
CA ARG A 301 -21.25 0.57 17.42
C ARG A 301 -21.86 1.89 17.91
N ARG A 302 -22.68 1.84 18.97
CA ARG A 302 -23.28 3.02 19.63
C ARG A 302 -22.30 3.92 20.37
N ALA A 303 -21.15 3.38 20.76
CA ALA A 303 -20.07 4.08 21.44
C ALA A 303 -19.00 4.61 20.47
N LEU A 304 -19.26 4.61 19.16
CA LEU A 304 -18.45 5.36 18.19
C LEU A 304 -18.84 6.84 18.22
N ASN A 305 -18.62 7.46 19.38
CA ASN A 305 -18.90 8.86 19.67
C ASN A 305 -17.89 9.36 20.72
N ARG A 306 -17.97 10.65 21.06
CA ARG A 306 -17.06 11.29 22.00
C ARG A 306 -16.99 10.60 23.36
N ASP A 307 -18.13 10.14 23.89
CA ASP A 307 -18.19 9.43 25.18
C ASP A 307 -17.48 8.07 25.14
N GLY A 308 -17.50 7.39 23.99
CA GLY A 308 -16.85 6.10 23.80
C GLY A 308 -15.41 6.18 23.29
N LEU A 309 -14.87 7.38 23.05
CA LEU A 309 -13.50 7.59 22.59
C LEU A 309 -12.46 6.85 23.45
N PRO A 310 -12.47 6.91 24.81
CA PRO A 310 -11.48 6.19 25.60
C PRO A 310 -11.46 4.68 25.35
N ALA A 311 -12.64 4.06 25.21
CA ALA A 311 -12.77 2.64 24.90
C ALA A 311 -12.28 2.32 23.48
N PHE A 312 -12.55 3.21 22.52
CA PHE A 312 -12.05 3.10 21.15
C PHE A 312 -10.52 3.19 21.09
N LEU A 313 -9.89 4.13 21.79
CA LEU A 313 -8.43 4.26 21.85
C LEU A 313 -7.78 3.03 22.50
N LEU A 314 -8.30 2.58 23.64
CA LEU A 314 -7.82 1.36 24.31
C LEU A 314 -7.92 0.14 23.38
N TRP A 315 -9.02 0.02 22.65
CA TRP A 315 -9.21 -1.01 21.66
C TRP A 315 -8.20 -0.94 20.53
N LEU A 316 -7.95 0.23 19.93
CA LEU A 316 -6.95 0.41 18.88
C LEU A 316 -5.52 0.10 19.36
N LEU A 317 -5.16 0.50 20.59
CA LEU A 317 -3.85 0.26 21.18
C LEU A 317 -3.61 -1.24 21.42
N GLY A 318 -4.57 -1.95 22.01
CA GLY A 318 -4.33 -3.28 22.55
C GLY A 318 -3.43 -3.27 23.79
N ALA A 319 -2.93 -4.43 24.20
CA ALA A 319 -2.22 -4.60 25.48
C ALA A 319 -0.79 -4.05 25.50
N ASP A 320 -0.04 -4.18 24.40
CA ASP A 320 1.37 -3.75 24.30
C ASP A 320 1.67 -3.11 22.93
N PRO A 321 1.25 -1.84 22.72
CA PRO A 321 1.44 -1.16 21.45
C PRO A 321 2.88 -0.68 21.26
N ALA A 322 3.43 -0.87 20.06
CA ALA A 322 4.71 -0.26 19.70
C ALA A 322 4.67 1.27 19.87
N PRO A 323 5.78 1.93 20.25
CA PRO A 323 5.80 3.36 20.56
C PRO A 323 5.24 4.26 19.44
N GLN A 324 5.55 3.93 18.17
CA GLN A 324 5.04 4.68 17.02
C GLN A 324 3.51 4.63 16.91
N TRP A 325 2.92 3.44 17.06
CA TRP A 325 1.48 3.23 16.97
C TRP A 325 0.77 3.88 18.15
N ARG A 326 1.35 3.77 19.34
CA ARG A 326 0.84 4.45 20.55
C ARG A 326 0.78 5.96 20.36
N ARG A 327 1.84 6.57 19.82
CA ARG A 327 1.88 8.01 19.52
C ARG A 327 0.82 8.41 18.50
N GLN A 328 0.65 7.63 17.44
CA GLN A 328 -0.34 7.89 16.39
C GLN A 328 -1.78 7.76 16.89
N VAL A 329 -2.10 6.74 17.69
CA VAL A 329 -3.44 6.57 18.28
C VAL A 329 -3.75 7.68 19.28
N ALA A 330 -2.75 8.12 20.07
CA ALA A 330 -2.92 9.25 20.99
C ALA A 330 -3.21 10.59 20.30
N ALA A 331 -2.97 10.69 18.98
CA ALA A 331 -3.31 11.86 18.19
C ALA A 331 -4.82 11.97 17.94
N ILE A 332 -5.62 10.92 18.14
CA ILE A 332 -7.07 11.00 17.99
C ILE A 332 -7.65 11.75 19.19
N VAL A 333 -8.26 12.91 18.93
CA VAL A 333 -8.80 13.80 19.96
C VAL A 333 -10.33 13.79 20.03
N ASP A 334 -11.00 13.38 18.94
CA ASP A 334 -12.45 13.26 18.90
C ASP A 334 -12.93 12.14 17.99
N LEU A 335 -14.13 11.63 18.27
CA LEU A 335 -14.78 10.56 17.54
C LEU A 335 -16.27 10.85 17.40
N GLU A 336 -16.77 10.86 16.18
CA GLU A 336 -18.18 11.00 15.89
C GLU A 336 -18.65 9.97 14.86
N ARG A 337 -19.97 9.76 14.81
CA ARG A 337 -20.61 8.94 13.78
C ARG A 337 -21.82 9.66 13.21
N GLY A 338 -22.09 9.44 11.93
CA GLY A 338 -23.26 9.96 11.25
C GLY A 338 -23.77 9.01 10.17
N PRO A 339 -25.02 9.20 9.71
CA PRO A 339 -25.52 8.49 8.55
C PRO A 339 -24.74 8.92 7.30
N ALA A 340 -24.52 7.98 6.39
CA ALA A 340 -23.86 8.22 5.11
C ALA A 340 -24.62 7.55 3.97
N ILE A 341 -24.47 8.09 2.77
CA ILE A 341 -24.99 7.51 1.55
C ILE A 341 -23.87 7.53 0.53
N SER A 342 -23.60 6.39 -0.11
CA SER A 342 -22.57 6.27 -1.13
C SER A 342 -23.02 5.33 -2.23
N TRP A 343 -22.55 5.59 -3.45
CA TRP A 343 -22.68 4.67 -4.56
C TRP A 343 -21.64 3.56 -4.41
N LEU A 344 -22.08 2.31 -4.32
CA LEU A 344 -21.20 1.15 -4.25
C LEU A 344 -21.28 0.35 -5.54
N GLY A 345 -20.11 0.03 -6.11
CA GLY A 345 -20.00 -0.76 -7.34
C GLY A 345 -19.94 -2.25 -7.04
N GLY A 346 -20.95 -3.02 -7.43
CA GLY A 346 -20.99 -4.48 -7.26
C GLY A 346 -21.04 -5.25 -8.59
N ARG A 347 -20.69 -6.55 -8.55
CA ARG A 347 -20.71 -7.48 -9.72
C ARG A 347 -22.07 -7.60 -10.42
N ARG A 348 -23.16 -7.09 -9.85
CA ARG A 348 -24.53 -7.15 -10.38
C ARG A 348 -25.14 -5.78 -10.73
N GLY A 349 -24.30 -4.75 -10.84
CA GLY A 349 -24.75 -3.36 -11.00
C GLY A 349 -24.54 -2.60 -9.69
N GLY A 350 -24.06 -1.36 -9.81
CA GLY A 350 -23.88 -0.48 -8.65
C GLY A 350 -25.22 0.09 -8.18
N GLY A 351 -25.28 0.49 -6.92
CA GLY A 351 -26.47 1.08 -6.33
C GLY A 351 -26.13 2.05 -5.22
N MET A 352 -27.12 2.87 -4.87
CA MET A 352 -27.03 3.75 -3.71
C MET A 352 -27.22 2.91 -2.44
N CYS A 353 -26.26 2.96 -1.53
CA CYS A 353 -26.30 2.23 -0.27
C CYS A 353 -26.32 3.20 0.91
N HIS A 354 -26.97 2.80 2.00
CA HIS A 354 -26.93 3.51 3.27
C HIS A 354 -25.84 2.92 4.15
N GLY A 355 -25.07 3.79 4.78
CA GLY A 355 -23.93 3.44 5.60
C GLY A 355 -23.76 4.34 6.81
N MET A 356 -22.61 4.19 7.45
CA MET A 356 -22.17 5.01 8.57
C MET A 356 -20.86 5.69 8.23
N GLU A 357 -20.83 7.01 8.30
CA GLU A 357 -19.60 7.79 8.31
C GLU A 357 -19.10 7.86 9.74
N VAL A 358 -17.84 7.49 9.96
CA VAL A 358 -17.16 7.66 11.25
C VAL A 358 -16.14 8.78 11.07
N ARG A 359 -16.28 9.84 11.85
CA ARG A 359 -15.39 11.00 11.81
C ARG A 359 -14.40 10.89 12.96
N VAL A 360 -13.11 10.92 12.62
CA VAL A 360 -12.02 10.87 13.59
C VAL A 360 -11.27 12.18 13.46
N THR A 361 -11.30 13.00 14.51
CA THR A 361 -10.52 14.24 14.57
C THR A 361 -9.16 13.92 15.15
N VAL A 362 -8.11 14.37 14.48
CA VAL A 362 -6.72 14.10 14.87
C VAL A 362 -5.91 15.38 15.02
N ASP A 363 -5.03 15.40 16.01
CA ASP A 363 -3.91 16.35 16.07
C ASP A 363 -2.93 16.00 14.94
N GLU A 364 -3.02 16.73 13.84
CA GLU A 364 -2.17 16.49 12.66
C GLU A 364 -0.68 16.78 12.91
N SER A 365 -0.32 17.48 13.99
CA SER A 365 1.09 17.79 14.32
C SER A 365 1.92 16.53 14.57
N VAL A 366 1.27 15.46 15.06
CA VAL A 366 1.89 14.14 15.25
C VAL A 366 2.35 13.52 13.92
N PHE A 367 1.78 13.96 12.81
CA PHE A 367 2.02 13.46 11.45
C PHE A 367 2.76 14.47 10.57
N ALA A 368 3.45 15.45 11.17
CA ALA A 368 4.27 16.43 10.43
C ALA A 368 5.34 15.77 9.53
N ASP A 369 5.80 14.57 9.91
CA ASP A 369 6.77 13.78 9.15
C ASP A 369 6.12 12.77 8.18
N GLY A 370 4.80 12.88 7.99
CA GLY A 370 3.97 11.94 7.24
C GLY A 370 3.51 10.75 8.08
N GLY A 371 2.86 9.79 7.42
CA GLY A 371 2.32 8.59 8.04
C GLY A 371 0.80 8.60 8.18
N MET A 372 0.14 9.72 7.88
CA MET A 372 -1.31 9.91 8.05
C MET A 372 -2.11 8.93 7.20
N HIS A 373 -1.74 8.74 5.93
CA HIS A 373 -2.49 7.83 5.06
C HIS A 373 -2.45 6.40 5.59
N LEU A 374 -1.28 5.89 5.95
CA LEU A 374 -1.15 4.51 6.46
C LEU A 374 -1.90 4.33 7.78
N PHE A 375 -1.77 5.30 8.70
CA PHE A 375 -2.53 5.31 9.94
C PHE A 375 -4.04 5.26 9.67
N ALA A 376 -4.54 6.15 8.81
CA ALA A 376 -5.95 6.19 8.44
C ALA A 376 -6.42 4.88 7.82
N GLN A 377 -5.64 4.28 6.91
CA GLN A 377 -5.97 2.97 6.33
C GLN A 377 -6.05 1.88 7.39
N LEU A 378 -5.15 1.85 8.38
CA LEU A 378 -5.20 0.86 9.47
C LEU A 378 -6.47 1.05 10.32
N VAL A 379 -6.77 2.29 10.72
CA VAL A 379 -7.99 2.62 11.48
C VAL A 379 -9.26 2.29 10.68
N ASP A 380 -9.25 2.56 9.38
CA ASP A 380 -10.36 2.28 8.46
C ASP A 380 -10.66 0.76 8.39
N HIS A 381 -9.64 -0.11 8.41
CA HIS A 381 -9.85 -1.56 8.50
C HIS A 381 -10.36 -2.01 9.88
N PHE A 382 -9.92 -1.35 10.95
CA PHE A 382 -10.51 -1.58 12.28
C PHE A 382 -12.00 -1.22 12.26
N LEU A 383 -12.37 -0.07 11.69
CA LEU A 383 -13.76 0.35 11.60
C LEU A 383 -14.60 -0.53 10.67
N ALA A 384 -14.00 -1.17 9.67
CA ALA A 384 -14.69 -2.07 8.75
C ALA A 384 -15.46 -3.20 9.45
N GLN A 385 -15.01 -3.66 10.62
CA GLN A 385 -15.69 -4.73 11.37
C GLN A 385 -17.08 -4.33 11.90
N TYR A 386 -17.40 -3.02 11.89
CA TYR A 386 -18.71 -2.51 12.28
C TYR A 386 -19.70 -2.46 11.10
N ALA A 387 -19.25 -2.75 9.88
CA ALA A 387 -20.09 -2.72 8.69
C ALA A 387 -21.04 -3.93 8.71
N GLU A 388 -22.34 -3.64 8.72
CA GLU A 388 -23.40 -4.65 8.63
C GLU A 388 -23.53 -5.16 7.19
N PRO A 389 -24.10 -6.37 6.99
CA PRO A 389 -24.47 -6.84 5.66
C PRO A 389 -25.33 -5.78 4.95
N ASP A 390 -25.03 -5.54 3.68
CA ASP A 390 -25.76 -4.61 2.80
C ASP A 390 -25.62 -3.13 3.20
N SER A 391 -24.66 -2.83 4.09
CA SER A 391 -24.26 -1.49 4.49
C SER A 391 -22.76 -1.28 4.28
N PHE A 392 -22.29 -0.06 4.54
CA PHE A 392 -20.88 0.26 4.52
C PHE A 392 -20.48 1.15 5.70
N ILE A 393 -19.19 1.16 5.98
CA ILE A 393 -18.56 2.17 6.83
C ILE A 393 -17.56 2.97 6.04
N GLN A 394 -17.50 4.27 6.31
CA GLN A 394 -16.54 5.17 5.68
C GLN A 394 -15.86 6.01 6.74
N LEU A 395 -14.52 5.94 6.79
CA LEU A 395 -13.72 6.80 7.64
C LEU A 395 -13.53 8.18 7.00
N LEU A 396 -13.80 9.23 7.79
CA LEU A 396 -13.46 10.61 7.52
C LEU A 396 -12.47 11.09 8.60
N VAL A 397 -11.29 11.55 8.19
CA VAL A 397 -10.28 12.12 9.08
C VAL A 397 -10.34 13.65 9.02
N LEU A 398 -10.47 14.29 10.17
CA LEU A 398 -10.57 15.75 10.33
C LEU A 398 -9.36 16.29 11.08
N SER A 399 -8.94 17.49 10.73
CA SER A 399 -7.90 18.25 11.44
C SER A 399 -8.46 18.83 12.74
N GLU A 400 -7.73 18.67 13.85
CA GLU A 400 -8.08 19.34 15.12
C GLU A 400 -7.91 20.86 14.98
N GLN A 401 -6.86 21.30 14.29
CA GLN A 401 -6.51 22.72 14.21
C GLN A 401 -7.47 23.54 13.35
N THR A 402 -7.99 22.95 12.27
CA THR A 402 -8.79 23.65 11.25
C THR A 402 -10.22 23.14 11.13
N GLY A 403 -10.52 21.94 11.65
CA GLY A 403 -11.79 21.25 11.43
C GLY A 403 -12.00 20.76 9.99
N LEU A 404 -11.03 20.97 9.09
CA LEU A 404 -11.14 20.58 7.68
C LEU A 404 -10.90 19.09 7.49
N GLN A 405 -11.51 18.55 6.44
CA GLN A 405 -11.26 17.18 5.98
C GLN A 405 -9.80 17.04 5.53
N LEU A 406 -9.06 16.16 6.20
CA LEU A 406 -7.71 15.74 5.83
C LEU A 406 -7.73 14.58 4.83
N LEU A 407 -8.61 13.60 5.06
CA LEU A 407 -8.73 12.41 4.23
C LEU A 407 -10.12 11.80 4.36
N ARG A 408 -10.67 11.31 3.24
CA ARG A 408 -11.87 10.47 3.21
C ARG A 408 -11.48 9.13 2.60
N CYS A 409 -11.62 8.06 3.36
CA CYS A 409 -11.33 6.72 2.87
C CYS A 409 -12.44 6.23 1.92
N ALA A 410 -12.13 5.22 1.11
CA ALA A 410 -13.14 4.53 0.32
C ALA A 410 -14.14 3.83 1.26
N PRO A 411 -15.43 3.76 0.91
CA PRO A 411 -16.41 3.02 1.71
C PRO A 411 -16.05 1.53 1.76
N ARG A 412 -16.14 0.94 2.95
CA ARG A 412 -15.92 -0.49 3.18
C ARG A 412 -17.23 -1.21 3.42
N GLU A 413 -17.53 -2.15 2.53
CA GLU A 413 -18.71 -2.99 2.61
C GLU A 413 -18.60 -4.00 3.74
N GLY A 414 -19.73 -4.26 4.41
CA GLY A 414 -19.85 -5.38 5.33
C GLY A 414 -19.87 -6.70 4.55
N GLU A 415 -19.10 -7.69 5.01
CA GLU A 415 -19.12 -9.01 4.39
C GLU A 415 -20.52 -9.63 4.51
N ARG A 416 -21.18 -9.88 3.36
CA ARG A 416 -22.35 -10.76 3.34
C ARG A 416 -21.86 -12.17 3.65
N GLN A 417 -22.21 -12.72 4.82
CA GLN A 417 -22.16 -14.17 4.99
C GLN A 417 -23.06 -14.77 3.91
N ALA A 418 -22.49 -15.60 3.02
CA ALA A 418 -23.29 -16.36 2.08
C ALA A 418 -24.38 -17.10 2.87
N PRO A 419 -25.64 -17.15 2.38
CA PRO A 419 -26.69 -17.86 3.09
C PRO A 419 -26.19 -19.29 3.33
N ARG A 420 -26.16 -19.70 4.60
CA ARG A 420 -25.99 -21.10 4.97
C ARG A 420 -27.13 -21.82 4.26
N HIS A 421 -26.84 -22.42 3.11
CA HIS A 421 -27.81 -23.24 2.42
C HIS A 421 -28.27 -24.28 3.44
N LEU A 422 -29.55 -24.18 3.81
CA LEU A 422 -30.29 -25.24 4.46
C LEU A 422 -29.94 -26.50 3.66
N ALA A 423 -29.20 -27.42 4.27
CA ALA A 423 -29.02 -28.74 3.72
C ALA A 423 -30.40 -29.37 3.66
N LEU A 424 -31.03 -29.30 2.48
CA LEU A 424 -32.15 -30.16 2.15
C LEU A 424 -31.60 -31.58 2.17
N GLN A 425 -31.89 -32.28 3.26
CA GLN A 425 -31.67 -33.72 3.36
C GLN A 425 -32.48 -34.39 2.25
N PRO A 426 -31.87 -35.23 1.40
CA PRO A 426 -32.63 -36.07 0.49
C PRO A 426 -33.43 -37.10 1.30
N ARG A 427 -34.70 -37.27 0.90
CA ARG A 427 -35.65 -38.23 1.46
C ARG A 427 -35.23 -39.68 1.26
#